data_AF-A0A5K0VTL7-F1
#
_entry.id   AF-A0A5K0VTL7-F1
#
_cell.length_a   1.000
_cell.length_b   1.000
_cell.length_c   1.000
_cell.angle_alpha   90.00
_cell.angle_beta   90.00
_cell.angle_gamma   90.00
#
_symmetry.space_group_name_H-M   'P 1'
#
loop_
_entity.id
_entity.type
_entity.pdbx_description
1 polymer ?
#
loop_
_entity_poly.entity_id
_entity_poly.type
_entity_poly.pdbx_seq_one_letter_code
_entity_poly.pdbx_strand_id
1 'polypeptide(L)'
;YFFSVSRIERQLLVPDDSPIPQNKRVEGRGRTFSYAEIAHITNDFQKAIGKGGYGSVYYGLLRDGKEVAVKTMTRSLPQGIKEYTAE
;
A
#
# COMPACT_ATOMS: atom_id res chain seq x y z
N TYR A 1 -1.31 -14.12 1.42
CA TYR A 1 -1.13 -12.80 2.04
C TYR A 1 -1.68 -11.75 1.10
N PHE A 2 -2.52 -10.84 1.60
CA PHE A 2 -3.03 -9.75 0.78
C PHE A 2 -2.20 -8.50 1.09
N PHE A 3 -1.58 -7.92 0.06
CA PHE A 3 -0.83 -6.67 0.15
C PHE A 3 -1.52 -5.62 -0.70
N SER A 4 -1.55 -4.40 -0.20
CA SER A 4 -1.89 -3.23 -1.02
C SER A 4 -0.66 -2.33 -1.13
N VAL A 5 -0.33 -1.94 -2.35
CA VAL A 5 0.83 -1.09 -2.65
C VAL A 5 0.33 0.22 -3.23
N SER A 6 0.59 1.32 -2.54
CA SER A 6 0.19 2.66 -2.96
C SER A 6 1.41 3.55 -3.15
N ARG A 7 1.41 4.37 -4.20
CA ARG A 7 2.52 5.30 -4.48
C ARG A 7 2.52 6.45 -3.46
N ILE A 8 3.69 6.75 -2.92
CA ILE A 8 3.91 7.96 -2.12
C ILE A 8 4.33 9.05 -3.12
N GLU A 9 3.38 9.73 -3.77
CA GLU A 9 3.73 10.93 -4.54
C GLU A 9 4.01 12.07 -3.55
N ARG A 10 5.27 12.52 -3.47
CA ARG A 10 5.53 13.91 -3.11
C ARG A 10 4.89 14.74 -4.22
N GLN A 11 3.83 15.46 -3.89
CA GLN A 11 3.30 16.50 -4.76
C GLN A 11 4.39 17.58 -4.83
N LEU A 12 5.34 17.46 -5.76
CA LEU A 12 6.15 18.62 -6.13
C LEU A 12 5.15 19.64 -6.66
N LEU A 13 5.07 20.79 -5.97
CA LEU A 13 4.40 21.97 -6.46
C LEU A 13 5.03 22.31 -7.81
N VAL A 14 4.39 21.89 -8.89
CA VAL A 14 4.69 22.43 -10.21
C VAL A 14 4.25 23.90 -10.17
N PRO A 15 5.11 24.87 -10.51
CA PRO A 15 4.67 26.25 -10.66
C PRO A 15 3.55 26.29 -11.70
N ASP A 16 2.42 26.79 -11.23
CA ASP A 16 1.10 26.80 -11.84
C ASP A 16 1.07 27.72 -13.06
N ASP A 17 1.26 27.17 -14.27
CA ASP A 17 0.74 27.77 -15.52
C ASP A 17 0.62 26.76 -16.68
N SER A 18 1.10 25.52 -16.55
CA SER A 18 0.83 24.50 -17.56
C SER A 18 -0.59 23.94 -17.38
N PRO A 19 -1.45 23.96 -18.42
CA PRO A 19 -2.82 23.46 -18.31
C PRO A 19 -2.78 22.00 -17.86
N ILE A 20 -3.29 21.75 -16.65
CA ILE A 20 -3.48 20.43 -16.07
C ILE A 20 -4.24 19.56 -17.07
N PRO A 21 -3.62 18.53 -17.68
CA PRO A 21 -4.37 17.60 -18.50
C PRO A 21 -5.33 16.85 -17.57
N GLN A 22 -6.65 17.01 -17.80
CA GLN A 22 -7.76 16.38 -17.08
C GLN A 22 -7.82 14.85 -17.21
N ASN A 23 -6.68 14.19 -17.44
CA ASN A 23 -6.60 12.75 -17.57
C ASN A 23 -5.45 12.13 -16.76
N LYS A 24 -5.08 12.73 -15.61
CA LYS A 24 -4.38 11.97 -14.57
C LYS A 24 -5.40 11.06 -13.86
N ARG A 25 -6.04 10.16 -14.63
CA ARG A 25 -6.47 8.88 -14.10
C ARG A 25 -5.20 8.30 -13.52
N VAL A 26 -5.06 8.38 -12.20
CA VAL A 26 -3.94 7.77 -11.49
C VAL A 26 -3.92 6.35 -12.01
N GLU A 27 -2.91 6.03 -12.80
CA GLU A 27 -2.81 4.73 -13.46
C GLU A 27 -2.42 3.73 -12.37
N GLY A 28 -3.36 3.47 -11.47
CA GLY A 28 -3.48 2.24 -10.74
C GLY A 28 -3.90 1.16 -11.72
N ARG A 29 -3.09 0.92 -12.77
CA ARG A 29 -2.99 -0.44 -13.30
C ARG A 29 -2.48 -1.23 -12.11
N GLY A 30 -3.38 -1.91 -11.42
CA GLY A 30 -3.08 -2.73 -10.26
C GLY A 30 -2.06 -3.78 -10.64
N ARG A 31 -0.77 -3.45 -10.52
CA ARG A 31 0.32 -4.42 -10.67
C ARG A 31 0.20 -5.37 -9.50
N THR A 32 0.06 -6.65 -9.81
CA THR A 32 0.18 -7.70 -8.82
C THR A 32 1.66 -7.87 -8.48
N PHE A 33 1.97 -7.83 -7.18
CA PHE A 33 3.32 -8.08 -6.69
C PHE A 33 3.32 -9.44 -5.99
N SER A 34 4.33 -10.26 -6.28
CA SER A 34 4.60 -11.48 -5.52
C SER A 34 5.11 -11.13 -4.12
N TYR A 35 5.02 -12.09 -3.18
CA TYR A 35 5.56 -11.90 -1.84
C TYR A 35 7.06 -11.59 -1.87
N ALA A 36 7.83 -12.28 -2.72
CA ALA A 36 9.27 -12.05 -2.86
C ALA A 36 9.58 -10.63 -3.34
N GLU A 37 8.79 -10.09 -4.27
CA GLU A 37 8.92 -8.69 -4.67
C GLU A 37 8.57 -7.74 -3.53
N ILE A 38 7.49 -8.01 -2.79
CA ILE A 38 7.12 -7.20 -1.62
C ILE A 38 8.22 -7.20 -0.55
N ALA A 39 8.81 -8.36 -0.25
CA ALA A 39 9.92 -8.46 0.68
C ALA A 39 11.12 -7.65 0.19
N HIS A 40 11.47 -7.77 -1.10
CA HIS A 40 12.58 -7.02 -1.68
C HIS A 40 12.36 -5.50 -1.66
N ILE A 41 11.18 -5.01 -2.07
CA ILE A 41 10.91 -3.56 -2.07
C ILE A 41 10.87 -2.98 -0.66
N THR A 42 10.45 -3.76 0.34
CA THR A 42 10.35 -3.31 1.75
C THR A 42 11.61 -3.60 2.57
N ASN A 43 12.66 -4.13 1.95
CA ASN A 43 13.86 -4.65 2.61
C ASN A 43 13.50 -5.59 3.77
N ASP A 44 12.73 -6.64 3.48
CA ASP A 44 12.19 -7.60 4.44
C ASP A 44 11.34 -6.93 5.55
N PHE A 45 10.48 -5.99 5.15
CA PHE A 45 9.57 -5.26 6.04
C PHE A 45 10.29 -4.51 7.18
N GLN A 46 11.54 -4.06 6.96
CA GLN A 46 12.37 -3.44 8.00
C GLN A 46 11.83 -2.10 8.50
N LYS A 47 11.22 -1.30 7.61
CA LYS A 47 10.77 0.07 7.94
C LYS A 47 9.26 0.18 7.96
N ALA A 48 8.66 0.09 9.14
CA ALA A 48 7.26 0.42 9.35
C ALA A 48 7.06 1.95 9.35
N ILE A 49 6.09 2.43 8.59
CA ILE A 49 5.70 3.85 8.51
C ILE A 49 4.30 4.13 9.05
N GLY A 50 3.56 3.08 9.42
CA GLY A 50 2.25 3.22 10.04
C GLY A 50 1.69 1.88 10.52
N LYS A 51 0.72 1.96 11.41
CA LYS A 51 -0.04 0.81 11.92
C LYS A 51 -1.50 1.23 12.09
N GLY A 52 -2.43 0.39 11.66
CA GLY A 52 -3.86 0.63 11.84
C GLY A 52 -4.65 -0.66 12.00
N GLY A 53 -5.99 -0.56 12.13
CA GLY A 53 -6.87 -1.71 12.35
C GLY A 53 -6.86 -2.78 11.24
N TYR A 54 -6.29 -2.44 10.08
CA TYR A 54 -6.19 -3.32 8.90
C TYR A 54 -4.77 -3.85 8.68
N GLY A 55 -3.87 -3.69 9.66
CA GLY A 55 -2.48 -4.16 9.64
C GLY A 55 -1.43 -3.06 9.59
N SER A 56 -0.17 -3.48 9.41
CA SER A 56 1.00 -2.61 9.36
C SER A 56 1.25 -2.07 7.95
N VAL A 57 1.77 -0.85 7.87
CA VAL A 57 2.19 -0.20 6.64
C VAL A 57 3.70 -0.02 6.67
N TYR A 58 4.36 -0.52 5.63
CA TYR A 58 5.81 -0.49 5.48
C TYR A 58 6.20 0.43 4.33
N TYR A 59 7.34 1.08 4.48
CA TYR A 59 7.97 1.80 3.39
C TYR A 59 8.57 0.80 2.41
N GLY A 60 8.43 1.08 1.11
CA GLY A 60 9.12 0.35 0.08
C GLY A 60 9.69 1.26 -0.99
N LEU A 61 10.73 0.76 -1.67
CA LEU A 61 11.37 1.41 -2.81
C LEU A 61 11.34 0.46 -4.01
N LEU A 62 10.67 0.88 -5.08
CA LEU A 62 10.69 0.15 -6.34
C LEU A 62 12.05 0.27 -7.01
N ARG A 63 12.39 -0.68 -7.90
CA ARG A 63 13.64 -0.64 -8.69
C ARG A 63 13.81 0.66 -9.49
N ASP A 64 12.71 1.28 -9.88
CA ASP A 64 12.68 2.57 -10.59
C ASP A 64 12.92 3.79 -9.66
N GLY A 65 13.28 3.57 -8.38
CA GLY A 65 13.47 4.64 -7.38
C GLY A 65 12.18 5.25 -6.84
N LYS A 66 11.01 4.69 -7.17
CA LYS A 66 9.70 5.19 -6.70
C LYS A 66 9.40 4.71 -5.30
N GLU A 67 9.09 5.65 -4.41
CA GLU A 67 8.66 5.39 -3.04
C GLU A 67 7.21 4.89 -3.01
N VAL A 68 6.98 3.81 -2.25
CA VAL A 68 5.67 3.19 -2.08
C VAL A 68 5.39 2.87 -0.62
N ALA A 69 4.11 2.77 -0.28
CA ALA A 69 3.62 2.26 0.98
C ALA A 69 3.02 0.87 0.75
N VAL A 70 3.54 -0.12 1.46
CA VAL A 70 3.08 -1.51 1.43
C VAL A 70 2.27 -1.79 2.68
N LYS A 71 0.95 -1.94 2.54
CA LYS A 71 0.08 -2.33 3.63
C LYS A 71 -0.10 -3.85 3.65
N THR A 72 0.27 -4.47 4.76
CA THR A 72 0.05 -5.90 4.98
C THR A 72 -1.35 -6.09 5.54
N MET A 73 -2.27 -6.68 4.78
CA MET A 73 -3.53 -7.16 5.33
C MET A 73 -3.30 -8.58 5.81
N THR A 74 -3.05 -8.73 7.11
CA THR A 74 -3.29 -10.01 7.76
C THR A 74 -4.77 -10.33 7.56
N ARG A 75 -5.05 -11.51 6.99
CA ARG A 75 -6.39 -12.08 7.04
C ARG A 75 -6.67 -12.38 8.50
N SER A 76 -7.06 -11.35 9.25
CA SER A 76 -7.93 -11.56 10.39
C SER A 76 -9.16 -12.20 9.76
N LEU A 77 -9.28 -13.53 9.84
CA LEU A 77 -10.63 -14.11 9.88
C LEU A 77 -11.42 -13.21 10.82
N PRO A 78 -12.64 -12.75 10.48
CA PRO A 78 -13.42 -11.94 11.39
C PRO A 78 -13.42 -12.66 12.73
N GLN A 79 -12.67 -12.10 13.69
CA GLN A 79 -12.54 -12.64 15.02
C GLN A 79 -13.84 -12.20 15.68
N GLY A 80 -14.89 -12.95 15.34
CA GLY A 80 -16.25 -12.45 15.25
C GLY A 80 -17.25 -13.41 14.60
N ILE A 81 -16.89 -14.66 14.30
CA ILE A 81 -17.83 -15.75 14.62
C ILE A 81 -17.52 -16.15 16.06
N LYS A 82 -17.82 -15.22 16.99
CA LYS A 82 -18.11 -15.60 18.35
C LYS A 82 -19.55 -16.09 18.25
N GLU A 83 -19.72 -17.38 18.42
CA GLU A 83 -21.00 -18.08 18.52
C GLU A 83 -21.86 -17.34 19.55
N TYR A 84 -22.76 -16.46 19.10
CA TYR A 84 -23.88 -16.03 19.91
C TYR A 84 -25.01 -17.02 19.63
N THR A 85 -24.88 -18.21 20.20
CA THR A 85 -26.06 -19.00 20.55
C THR A 85 -26.64 -18.29 21.77
N ALA A 86 -27.56 -17.36 21.54
CA ALA A 86 -28.52 -17.03 22.58
C ALA A 86 -29.52 -18.19 22.58
N GLU A 87 -29.41 -19.05 23.59
CA GLU A 87 -30.53 -19.90 24.00
C GLU A 87 -31.73 -19.04 24.43
#